data_AF-A0A2E9D8G3-F1
#
_entry.id   AF-A0A2E9D8G3-F1
#
_cell.length_a   1.000
_cell.length_b   1.000
_cell.length_c   1.000
_cell.angle_alpha   90.00
_cell.angle_beta   90.00
_cell.angle_gamma   90.00
#
_symmetry.space_group_name_H-M   'P 1'
#
loop_
_entity.id
_entity.type
_entity.pdbx_description
1 polymer ?
#
loop_
_entity_poly.entity_id
_entity_poly.type
_entity_poly.pdbx_seq_one_letter_code
_entity_poly.pdbx_strand_id
1 'polypeptide(L)'
;MGRSEEKLAEFIVNTKSEDIPADAYRAAREAIFDCIGVMLAGADQPLGKMIQKFVSDQGGNGDCTIVGSSMRTSQYMAALGNGT
;
A
#
# COMPACT_ATOMS: atom_id res chain seq x y z
N MET A 1 -16.57 -19.53 11.44
CA MET A 1 -15.19 -19.35 10.94
C MET A 1 -14.61 -20.74 10.81
N GLY A 2 -14.03 -21.11 9.66
CA GLY A 2 -13.37 -22.40 9.54
C GLY A 2 -12.08 -22.46 10.36
N ARG A 3 -11.58 -23.67 10.60
CA ARG A 3 -10.37 -23.93 11.39
C ARG A 3 -9.11 -23.30 10.77
N SER A 4 -9.13 -22.97 9.49
CA SER A 4 -7.99 -22.38 8.78
C SER A 4 -7.93 -20.86 8.99
N GLU A 5 -9.08 -20.20 8.99
CA GLU A 5 -9.22 -18.76 9.21
C GLU A 5 -8.82 -18.40 10.64
N GLU A 6 -9.20 -19.22 11.62
CA GLU A 6 -8.81 -19.07 13.02
C GLU A 6 -7.29 -19.21 13.19
N LYS A 7 -6.68 -20.24 12.59
CA LYS A 7 -5.21 -20.42 12.60
C LYS A 7 -4.47 -19.25 11.96
N LEU A 8 -4.98 -18.70 10.85
CA LEU A 8 -4.35 -17.57 10.18
C LEU A 8 -4.42 -16.30 11.05
N ALA A 9 -5.59 -16.04 11.65
CA ALA A 9 -5.76 -14.91 12.56
C ALA A 9 -4.82 -15.04 13.79
N GLU A 10 -4.75 -16.24 14.39
CA GLU A 10 -3.82 -16.52 15.50
C GLU A 10 -2.36 -16.32 15.09
N PHE A 11 -1.97 -16.78 13.91
CA PHE A 11 -0.61 -16.56 13.39
C PHE A 11 -0.29 -15.07 13.27
N ILE A 12 -1.18 -14.29 12.65
CA ILE A 12 -0.96 -12.84 12.45
C ILE A 12 -0.88 -12.10 13.78
N VAL A 13 -1.79 -12.37 14.71
CA VAL A 13 -1.89 -11.63 15.98
C VAL A 13 -0.75 -11.99 16.94
N ASN A 14 -0.29 -13.25 16.93
CA ASN A 14 0.72 -13.73 17.88
C ASN A 14 2.16 -13.68 17.37
N THR A 15 2.41 -13.43 16.08
CA THR A 15 3.78 -13.32 15.54
C THR A 15 4.46 -12.06 16.11
N LYS A 16 5.60 -12.23 16.78
CA LYS A 16 6.44 -11.12 17.24
C LYS A 16 7.54 -10.85 16.24
N SER A 17 8.11 -9.64 16.28
CA SER A 17 9.25 -9.26 15.42
C SER A 17 10.45 -10.19 15.56
N GLU A 18 10.67 -10.71 16.75
CA GLU A 18 11.73 -11.68 17.10
C GLU A 18 11.57 -13.02 16.36
N ASP A 19 10.33 -13.39 16.06
CA ASP A 19 9.98 -14.65 15.39
C ASP A 19 10.13 -14.56 13.86
N ILE A 20 10.27 -13.34 13.32
CA ILE A 20 10.35 -13.11 11.87
C ILE A 20 11.79 -13.35 11.40
N PRO A 21 12.01 -14.31 10.46
CA PRO A 21 13.35 -14.58 9.95
C PRO A 21 13.99 -13.34 9.31
N ALA A 22 15.29 -13.18 9.49
CA ALA A 22 16.04 -12.04 8.94
C ALA A 22 15.89 -11.90 7.41
N ASP A 23 15.81 -13.03 6.70
CA ASP A 23 15.58 -13.05 5.25
C ASP A 23 14.18 -12.57 4.86
N ALA A 24 13.15 -12.82 5.68
CA ALA A 24 11.81 -12.29 5.44
C ALA A 24 11.80 -10.76 5.55
N TYR A 25 12.52 -10.19 6.52
CA TYR A 25 12.71 -8.75 6.62
C TYR A 25 13.47 -8.17 5.42
N ARG A 26 14.49 -8.88 4.93
CA ARG A 26 15.24 -8.47 3.74
C ARG A 26 14.34 -8.46 2.51
N ALA A 27 13.60 -9.55 2.27
CA ALA A 27 12.65 -9.65 1.16
C ALA A 27 11.56 -8.59 1.24
N ALA A 28 11.02 -8.30 2.43
CA ALA A 28 10.02 -7.25 2.61
C ALA A 28 10.56 -5.85 2.26
N ARG A 29 11.80 -5.54 2.63
CA ARG A 29 12.45 -4.27 2.26
C ARG A 29 12.65 -4.16 0.75
N GLU A 30 13.12 -5.22 0.11
CA GLU A 30 13.29 -5.28 -1.35
C GLU A 30 11.94 -5.09 -2.06
N ALA A 31 10.89 -5.78 -1.61
CA ALA A 31 9.54 -5.66 -2.15
C ALA A 31 8.93 -4.27 -1.96
N ILE A 32 9.14 -3.63 -0.80
CA ILE A 32 8.66 -2.24 -0.57
C ILE A 32 9.36 -1.28 -1.53
N PHE A 33 10.66 -1.44 -1.74
CA PHE A 33 11.41 -0.58 -2.65
C PHE A 33 10.97 -0.75 -4.10
N ASP A 34 10.79 -2.00 -4.56
CA ASP A 34 10.23 -2.33 -5.87
C ASP A 34 8.83 -1.71 -6.05
N CYS A 35 7.95 -1.89 -5.06
CA CYS A 35 6.60 -1.34 -5.06
C CYS A 35 6.60 0.19 -5.22
N ILE A 36 7.44 0.91 -4.47
CA ILE A 36 7.59 2.37 -4.62
C ILE A 36 8.10 2.73 -6.03
N GLY A 37 9.04 1.96 -6.58
CA GLY A 37 9.54 2.16 -7.92
C GLY A 37 8.45 2.08 -8.99
N VAL A 38 7.62 1.03 -8.95
CA VAL A 38 6.52 0.87 -9.91
C VAL A 38 5.39 1.87 -9.66
N MET A 39 5.12 2.26 -8.41
CA MET A 39 4.18 3.35 -8.10
C MET A 39 4.60 4.67 -8.75
N LEU A 40 5.88 5.06 -8.62
CA LEU A 40 6.40 6.28 -9.23
C LEU A 40 6.33 6.23 -10.76
N ALA A 41 6.69 5.10 -11.36
CA ALA A 41 6.60 4.92 -12.81
C ALA A 41 5.15 4.96 -13.31
N GLY A 42 4.22 4.35 -12.56
CA GLY A 42 2.79 4.32 -12.85
C GLY A 42 2.09 5.68 -12.69
N ALA A 43 2.54 6.51 -11.75
CA ALA A 43 1.96 7.82 -11.46
C ALA A 43 1.98 8.80 -12.66
N ASP A 44 2.87 8.58 -13.64
CA ASP A 44 2.93 9.38 -14.86
C ASP A 44 2.25 8.72 -16.08
N GLN A 45 1.80 7.47 -15.95
CA GLN A 45 1.03 6.79 -17.00
C GLN A 45 -0.39 7.37 -17.10
N PRO A 46 -1.06 7.23 -18.26
CA PRO A 46 -2.43 7.70 -18.45
C PRO A 46 -3.42 7.17 -17.39
N LEU A 47 -3.27 5.91 -16.98
CA LEU A 47 -4.09 5.31 -15.92
C LEU A 47 -3.82 5.96 -14.56
N GLY A 48 -2.54 6.19 -14.22
CA GLY A 48 -2.13 6.88 -12.99
C GLY A 48 -2.70 8.30 -12.90
N LYS A 49 -2.73 9.05 -14.02
CA LYS A 49 -3.39 10.37 -14.06
C LYS A 49 -4.90 10.26 -13.89
N MET A 50 -5.53 9.23 -14.47
CA MET A 50 -6.97 9.01 -14.35
C MET A 50 -7.39 8.72 -12.89
N ILE A 51 -6.64 7.86 -12.18
CA ILE A 51 -6.96 7.55 -10.78
C ILE A 51 -6.66 8.74 -9.87
N GLN A 52 -5.60 9.51 -10.12
CA GLN A 52 -5.34 10.77 -9.41
C GLN A 52 -6.51 11.75 -9.57
N LYS A 53 -7.03 11.91 -10.79
CA LYS A 53 -8.21 12.75 -11.03
C LYS A 53 -9.43 12.24 -10.26
N PHE A 54 -9.71 10.94 -10.31
CA PHE A 54 -10.81 10.33 -9.56
C PHE A 54 -10.69 10.63 -8.06
N VAL A 55 -9.51 10.41 -7.47
CA VAL A 55 -9.25 10.69 -6.05
C VAL A 55 -9.44 12.17 -5.73
N SER A 56 -9.03 13.08 -6.62
CA SER A 56 -9.23 14.52 -6.47
C SER A 56 -10.72 14.88 -6.45
N ASP A 57 -11.48 14.32 -7.38
CA ASP A 57 -12.92 14.59 -7.55
C ASP A 57 -13.73 14.13 -6.31
N GLN A 58 -13.22 13.12 -5.57
CA GLN A 58 -13.81 12.63 -4.32
C GLN A 58 -13.53 13.51 -3.08
N GLY A 59 -12.96 14.71 -3.27
CA GLY A 59 -12.81 15.70 -2.20
C GLY A 59 -11.42 15.79 -1.57
N GLY A 60 -10.41 15.19 -2.21
CA GLY A 60 -8.95 15.38 -2.05
C GLY A 60 -8.44 16.16 -0.84
N ASN A 61 -8.73 15.70 0.38
CA ASN A 61 -8.26 16.30 1.63
C ASN A 61 -7.97 15.18 2.64
N GLY A 62 -6.78 15.16 3.22
CA GLY A 62 -6.41 14.19 4.24
C GLY A 62 -4.90 14.09 4.46
N ASP A 63 -4.49 13.09 5.23
CA ASP A 63 -3.11 12.95 5.71
C ASP A 63 -2.24 11.97 4.92
N CYS A 64 -2.78 11.32 3.90
CA CYS A 64 -2.05 10.30 3.13
C CYS A 64 -1.73 10.79 1.73
N THR A 65 -0.52 10.51 1.26
CA THR A 65 0.02 11.01 -0.02
C THR A 65 -0.24 10.01 -1.15
N ILE A 66 -0.54 10.53 -2.35
CA ILE A 66 -0.42 9.77 -3.60
C ILE A 66 1.01 9.90 -4.11
N VAL A 67 1.76 8.78 -4.11
CA VAL A 67 3.17 8.72 -4.48
C VAL A 67 3.35 9.21 -5.92
N GLY A 68 4.39 10.01 -6.17
CA GLY A 68 4.63 10.62 -7.48
C GLY A 68 3.77 11.85 -7.78
N SER A 69 3.06 12.40 -6.78
CA SER A 69 2.26 13.62 -6.91
C SER A 69 2.39 14.52 -5.67
N SER A 70 1.87 15.75 -5.75
CA SER A 70 1.72 16.65 -4.60
C SER A 70 0.38 16.47 -3.85
N MET A 71 -0.43 15.47 -4.24
CA MET A 71 -1.77 15.28 -3.71
C MET A 71 -1.76 14.57 -2.35
N ARG A 72 -2.66 15.00 -1.46
CA ARG A 72 -2.99 14.29 -0.22
C ARG A 72 -4.48 14.01 -0.14
N THR A 73 -4.86 12.89 0.47
CA THR A 73 -6.23 12.41 0.55
C THR A 73 -6.42 11.49 1.77
N SER A 74 -7.60 10.92 1.93
CA SER A 74 -7.91 9.95 2.99
C SER A 74 -7.10 8.66 2.84
N GLN A 75 -6.97 7.89 3.92
CA GLN A 75 -6.17 6.66 3.97
C GLN A 75 -6.57 5.65 2.87
N TYR A 76 -7.88 5.42 2.70
CA TYR A 76 -8.39 4.45 1.73
C TYR A 76 -8.27 4.93 0.28
N MET A 77 -8.41 6.24 0.02
CA MET A 77 -8.20 6.79 -1.32
C MET A 77 -6.72 6.83 -1.70
N ALA A 78 -5.83 7.06 -0.73
CA ALA A 78 -4.40 6.98 -0.96
C ALA A 78 -3.97 5.54 -1.29
N ALA A 79 -4.50 4.56 -0.54
CA ALA A 79 -4.27 3.14 -0.84
C ALA A 79 -4.76 2.75 -2.25
N LEU A 80 -5.94 3.22 -2.66
CA LEU A 80 -6.48 2.97 -4.00
C LEU A 80 -5.57 3.58 -5.09
N GLY A 81 -5.24 4.87 -4.97
CA GLY A 81 -4.45 5.56 -5.99
C GLY A 81 -2.99 5.10 -6.06
N ASN A 82 -2.40 4.67 -4.95
CA ASN A 82 -1.05 4.09 -4.94
C ASN A 82 -1.04 2.61 -5.41
N GLY A 83 -2.18 1.93 -5.40
CA GLY A 83 -2.28 0.52 -5.81
C GLY A 83 -2.73 0.30 -7.25
N THR A 84 -2.97 1.36 -8.03
CA THR A 84 -3.49 1.33 -9.41
C THR A 84 -2.40 1.71 -10.41
#